data_AF-A0A349LRC2-F1
#
_entry.id   AF-A0A349LRC2-F1
#
_cell.length_a   1.000
_cell.length_b   1.000
_cell.length_c   1.000
_cell.angle_alpha   90.00
_cell.angle_beta   90.00
_cell.angle_gamma   90.00
#
_symmetry.space_group_name_H-M   'P 1'
#
loop_
_entity.id
_entity.type
_entity.pdbx_description
1 polymer ?
#
loop_
_entity_poly.entity_id
_entity_poly.type
_entity_poly.pdbx_seq_one_letter_code
_entity_poly.pdbx_strand_id
1 'polypeptide(L)'
;MSGIRLSQIILQDIARHKIVVVLLVAAMGSALAVVELTHQNRQLTISQDKLLQQRDAYEVEWRNLLIEQRALSEHSRVEELAQQQLQMTRPIGPQDIVVDEP
;
A
#
# COMPACT_ATOMS: atom_id res chain seq x y z
N MET A 1 25.70 -6.46 -61.40
CA MET A 1 25.03 -5.17 -61.13
C MET A 1 23.50 -5.27 -61.28
N SER A 2 22.83 -6.14 -60.51
CA SER A 2 21.37 -6.34 -60.56
C SER A 2 20.63 -6.14 -59.23
N GLY A 3 21.35 -5.89 -58.11
CA GLY A 3 20.73 -5.73 -56.79
C GLY A 3 19.89 -4.45 -56.64
N ILE A 4 20.23 -3.38 -57.37
CA ILE A 4 19.55 -2.08 -57.26
C ILE A 4 18.13 -2.12 -57.85
N ARG A 5 17.87 -2.95 -58.87
CA ARG A 5 16.53 -3.04 -59.48
C ARG A 5 15.55 -3.84 -58.64
N LEU A 6 16.02 -4.89 -57.96
CA LEU A 6 15.19 -5.71 -57.07
C LEU A 6 14.70 -4.91 -55.85
N SER A 7 15.59 -4.16 -55.20
CA SER A 7 15.21 -3.31 -54.07
C SER A 7 14.22 -2.21 -54.49
N GLN A 8 14.38 -1.65 -55.69
CA GLN A 8 13.45 -0.66 -56.25
C GLN A 8 12.05 -1.24 -56.52
N ILE A 9 11.96 -2.45 -57.08
CA ILE A 9 10.67 -3.10 -57.34
C ILE A 9 9.94 -3.41 -56.02
N ILE A 10 10.65 -3.92 -55.01
CA ILE A 10 10.08 -4.20 -53.68
C ILE A 10 9.58 -2.92 -53.03
N LEU A 11 10.37 -1.84 -53.06
CA LEU A 11 9.95 -0.54 -52.54
C LEU A 11 8.72 0.00 -53.28
N GLN A 12 8.64 -0.19 -54.59
CA GLN A 12 7.51 0.26 -55.40
C GLN A 12 6.24 -0.56 -55.13
N ASP A 13 6.37 -1.85 -54.85
CA ASP A 13 5.24 -2.73 -54.53
C ASP A 13 4.72 -2.52 -53.09
N ILE A 14 5.62 -2.27 -52.14
CA ILE A 14 5.28 -1.80 -50.78
C ILE A 14 4.54 -0.46 -50.85
N ALA A 15 5.04 0.48 -51.65
CA ALA A 15 4.40 1.79 -51.85
C ALA A 15 3.07 1.70 -52.61
N ARG A 16 2.80 0.61 -53.33
CA ARG A 16 1.51 0.34 -53.98
C ARG A 16 0.46 -0.10 -52.95
N HIS A 17 0.87 -0.82 -51.91
CA HIS A 17 0.02 -1.32 -50.82
C HIS A 17 0.07 -0.43 -49.57
N LYS A 18 -0.11 0.89 -49.74
CA LYS A 18 0.02 1.90 -48.67
C LYS A 18 -0.80 1.59 -47.42
N ILE A 19 -2.01 1.05 -47.59
CA ILE A 19 -2.92 0.72 -46.48
C ILE A 19 -2.30 -0.34 -45.58
N VAL A 20 -1.68 -1.38 -46.15
CA VAL A 20 -1.06 -2.47 -45.39
C VAL A 20 0.14 -1.94 -44.59
N VAL A 21 0.95 -1.07 -45.19
CA VAL A 21 2.08 -0.42 -44.52
C VAL A 21 1.60 0.46 -43.36
N VAL A 22 0.56 1.25 -43.57
CA VAL A 22 -0.03 2.10 -42.52
C VAL A 22 -0.59 1.25 -41.38
N LEU A 23 -1.31 0.17 -41.68
CA LEU A 23 -1.82 -0.75 -40.66
C LEU A 23 -0.70 -1.44 -39.89
N LEU A 24 0.40 -1.81 -40.56
CA LEU A 24 1.57 -2.40 -39.91
C LEU A 24 2.20 -1.40 -38.92
N VAL A 25 2.42 -0.16 -39.35
CA VAL A 25 2.97 0.89 -38.48
C VAL A 25 2.01 1.20 -37.33
N ALA A 26 0.71 1.27 -37.59
CA ALA A 26 -0.30 1.48 -36.55
C ALA A 26 -0.32 0.32 -35.54
N ALA A 27 -0.20 -0.93 -36.00
CA ALA A 27 -0.12 -2.10 -35.12
C ALA A 27 1.16 -2.09 -34.27
N MET A 28 2.31 -1.74 -34.85
CA MET A 28 3.54 -1.54 -34.09
C MET A 28 3.41 -0.43 -33.06
N GLY A 29 2.82 0.70 -33.43
CA GLY A 29 2.54 1.82 -32.53
C GLY A 29 1.61 1.40 -31.38
N SER A 30 0.56 0.64 -31.68
CA SER A 30 -0.35 0.07 -30.69
C SER A 30 0.37 -0.85 -29.71
N ALA A 31 1.24 -1.74 -30.21
CA ALA A 31 2.00 -2.64 -29.36
C ALA A 31 2.90 -1.88 -28.36
N LEU A 32 3.61 -0.85 -28.83
CA LEU A 32 4.43 0.00 -27.96
C LEU A 32 3.59 0.80 -26.96
N ALA A 33 2.45 1.36 -27.41
CA ALA A 33 1.54 2.09 -26.55
C ALA A 33 0.96 1.21 -25.44
N VAL A 34 0.60 -0.04 -25.73
CA VAL A 34 0.11 -1.00 -24.73
C VAL A 34 1.18 -1.29 -23.67
N VAL A 35 2.44 -1.47 -24.08
CA VAL A 35 3.55 -1.70 -23.15
C VAL A 35 3.76 -0.50 -22.24
N GLU A 36 3.80 0.71 -22.80
CA GLU A 36 3.95 1.95 -22.03
C GLU A 36 2.78 2.17 -21.07
N LEU A 37 1.54 1.97 -21.53
CA LEU A 37 0.35 2.09 -20.71
C LEU A 37 0.36 1.10 -19.54
N THR A 38 0.80 -0.14 -19.80
CA THR A 38 0.94 -1.17 -18.75
C THR A 38 1.99 -0.75 -17.72
N HIS A 39 3.11 -0.18 -18.17
CA HIS A 39 4.16 0.31 -17.29
C HIS A 39 3.66 1.45 -16.39
N GLN A 40 2.99 2.44 -16.98
CA GLN A 40 2.38 3.55 -16.25
C GLN A 40 1.31 3.08 -15.27
N ASN A 41 0.44 2.16 -15.71
CA ASN A 41 -0.59 1.57 -14.84
C ASN A 41 0.05 0.90 -13.62
N ARG A 42 1.11 0.12 -13.83
CA ARG A 42 1.86 -0.51 -12.73
C ARG A 42 2.42 0.52 -11.74
N GLN A 43 2.99 1.62 -12.24
CA GLN A 43 3.52 2.68 -11.37
C GLN A 43 2.41 3.37 -10.56
N LEU A 44 1.29 3.69 -11.18
CA LEU A 44 0.14 4.30 -10.52
C LEU A 44 -0.42 3.39 -9.42
N THR A 45 -0.59 2.11 -9.71
CA THR A 45 -1.04 1.11 -8.72
C THR A 45 -0.09 1.04 -7.53
N ILE A 46 1.23 1.00 -7.75
CA ILE A 46 2.23 1.00 -6.66
C ILE A 46 2.09 2.26 -5.79
N SER A 47 1.86 3.42 -6.40
CA SER A 47 1.71 4.66 -5.64
C SER A 47 0.45 4.66 -4.76
N GLN A 48 -0.65 4.09 -5.28
CA GLN A 48 -1.90 3.93 -4.53
C GLN A 48 -1.73 2.92 -3.40
N ASP A 49 -1.13 1.76 -3.68
CA ASP A 49 -0.86 0.72 -2.69
C ASP A 49 -0.01 1.27 -1.53
N LYS A 50 0.98 2.12 -1.83
CA LYS A 50 1.81 2.75 -0.79
C LYS A 50 0.99 3.63 0.16
N LEU A 51 0.06 4.43 -0.37
CA LEU A 51 -0.82 5.26 0.46
C LEU A 51 -1.77 4.41 1.31
N LEU A 52 -2.30 3.33 0.73
CA LEU A 52 -3.14 2.37 1.45
C LEU A 52 -2.37 1.70 2.59
N GLN A 53 -1.13 1.25 2.34
CA GLN A 53 -0.26 0.67 3.36
C GLN A 53 0.01 1.66 4.51
N GLN A 54 0.23 2.94 4.21
CA GLN A 54 0.42 3.96 5.25
C GLN A 54 -0.83 4.15 6.12
N ARG A 55 -2.00 4.22 5.48
CA ARG A 55 -3.28 4.29 6.20
C ARG A 55 -3.45 3.08 7.12
N ASP A 56 -3.21 1.88 6.61
CA ASP A 56 -3.38 0.64 7.38
C ASP A 56 -2.40 0.59 8.57
N ALA A 57 -1.17 1.11 8.40
CA ALA A 57 -0.21 1.24 9.50
C ALA A 57 -0.73 2.17 10.61
N TYR A 58 -1.29 3.33 10.26
CA TYR A 58 -1.90 4.24 11.24
C TYR A 58 -3.11 3.63 11.93
N GLU A 59 -3.93 2.85 11.22
CA GLU A 59 -5.08 2.17 11.82
C GLU A 59 -4.65 1.13 12.87
N VAL A 60 -3.56 0.39 12.60
CA VAL A 60 -2.98 -0.55 13.56
C VAL A 60 -2.46 0.20 14.80
N GLU A 61 -1.72 1.29 14.60
CA GLU A 61 -1.19 2.11 15.69
C GLU A 61 -2.32 2.70 16.55
N TRP A 62 -3.34 3.27 15.91
CA TRP A 62 -4.52 3.79 16.59
C TRP A 62 -5.23 2.72 17.42
N ARG A 63 -5.40 1.52 16.87
CA ARG A 63 -6.01 0.40 17.60
C ARG A 63 -5.19 0.01 18.82
N ASN A 64 -3.86 -0.01 18.72
CA ASN A 64 -2.98 -0.29 19.85
C ASN A 64 -3.10 0.79 20.94
N LEU A 65 -3.07 2.06 20.56
CA LEU A 65 -3.26 3.18 21.49
C LEU A 65 -4.61 3.14 22.20
N LEU A 66 -5.67 2.77 21.49
CA LEU A 66 -7.00 2.64 22.08
C LEU A 66 -7.06 1.53 23.14
N ILE A 67 -6.35 0.41 22.90
CA ILE A 67 -6.24 -0.68 23.88
C ILE A 67 -5.48 -0.22 25.12
N GLU A 68 -4.36 0.50 24.92
CA GLU A 68 -3.57 1.07 26.00
C GLU A 68 -4.37 2.06 26.86
N GLN A 69 -5.11 2.98 26.23
CA GLN A 69 -6.00 3.90 26.93
C GLN A 69 -7.08 3.18 27.72
N ARG A 70 -7.70 2.13 27.16
CA ARG A 70 -8.70 1.34 27.87
C ARG A 70 -8.11 0.66 29.10
N ALA A 71 -6.92 0.07 28.98
CA ALA A 71 -6.22 -0.54 30.11
C ALA A 71 -5.93 0.49 31.23
N LEU A 72 -5.44 1.68 30.86
CA LEU A 72 -5.23 2.78 31.79
C LEU A 72 -6.54 3.27 32.44
N SER A 73 -7.63 3.34 31.67
CA SER A 73 -8.93 3.79 32.18
C SER A 73 -9.57 2.76 33.12
N GLU A 74 -9.42 1.46 32.84
CA GLU A 74 -9.89 0.40 33.71
C GLU A 74 -9.12 0.41 35.04
N HIS A 75 -7.80 0.59 35.01
CA HIS A 75 -7.00 0.73 36.24
C HIS A 75 -7.35 1.99 37.02
N SER A 76 -7.45 3.15 36.35
CA SER A 76 -7.84 4.42 36.99
C SER A 76 -9.23 4.33 37.63
N ARG A 77 -10.18 3.71 36.92
CA ARG A 77 -11.56 3.55 37.40
C ARG A 77 -11.66 2.57 38.57
N VAL A 78 -10.87 1.49 38.58
CA VAL A 78 -10.82 0.56 39.72
C VAL A 78 -10.21 1.25 40.95
N GLU A 79 -9.15 2.05 40.77
CA GLU A 79 -8.50 2.77 41.87
C GLU A 79 -9.42 3.87 42.45
N GLU A 80 -10.12 4.62 41.59
CA GLU A 80 -11.13 5.60 42.01
C GLU A 80 -12.31 4.94 42.74
N LEU A 81 -12.83 3.82 42.20
CA LEU A 81 -13.94 3.09 42.82
C LEU A 81 -13.53 2.50 44.18
N ALA A 82 -12.30 1.98 44.30
CA ALA A 82 -11.76 1.47 45.55
C ALA A 82 -11.52 2.59 46.58
N GLN A 83 -11.03 3.76 46.18
CA GLN A 83 -10.88 4.89 47.08
C GLN A 83 -12.24 5.46 47.52
N GLN A 84 -13.15 5.70 46.59
CA GLN A 84 -14.40 6.42 46.86
C GLN A 84 -15.49 5.54 47.49
N GLN A 85 -15.68 4.29 47.02
CA GLN A 85 -16.73 3.42 47.56
C GLN A 85 -16.25 2.55 48.72
N LEU A 86 -14.97 2.16 48.75
CA LEU A 86 -14.42 1.29 49.79
C LEU A 86 -13.56 2.04 50.83
N GLN A 87 -13.43 3.37 50.74
CA GLN A 87 -12.60 4.20 51.63
C GLN A 87 -11.15 3.68 51.78
N MET A 88 -10.64 2.99 50.76
CA MET A 88 -9.30 2.40 50.82
C MET A 88 -8.24 3.52 50.71
N THR A 89 -7.51 3.74 51.80
CA THR A 89 -6.30 4.57 51.82
C THR A 89 -5.11 3.68 51.58
N ARG A 90 -4.25 4.04 50.61
CA ARG A 90 -3.00 3.33 50.34
C ARG A 90 -2.12 3.37 51.60
N PRO A 91 -1.84 2.24 52.27
CA PRO A 91 -1.04 2.25 53.48
C PRO A 91 0.41 2.64 53.12
N ILE A 92 0.95 3.62 53.84
CA ILE A 92 2.33 4.10 53.69
C ILE A 92 3.07 3.70 54.96
N GLY A 93 4.03 2.78 54.86
CA GLY A 93 4.85 2.33 56.01
C GLY A 93 4.81 0.82 56.27
N PRO A 94 5.32 0.34 57.43
CA PRO A 94 5.74 -1.05 57.69
C PRO A 94 4.61 -2.09 57.83
N GLN A 95 3.45 -1.83 57.23
CA GLN A 95 2.26 -2.69 57.27
C GLN A 95 2.04 -3.45 55.95
N ASP A 96 3.04 -3.41 55.05
CA ASP A 96 3.01 -4.09 53.77
C ASP A 96 3.42 -5.56 53.99
N ILE A 97 2.44 -6.43 54.16
CA ILE A 97 2.64 -7.89 54.19
C ILE A 97 2.41 -8.42 52.79
N VAL A 98 3.50 -8.64 52.06
CA VAL A 98 3.49 -9.35 50.78
C VAL A 98 3.13 -10.81 51.06
N VAL A 99 1.96 -11.23 50.58
CA VAL A 99 1.55 -12.63 50.62
C VAL A 99 2.18 -13.32 49.40
N ASP A 100 3.23 -14.10 49.64
CA ASP A 100 3.74 -15.03 48.63
C ASP A 100 2.69 -16.14 48.42
N GLU A 101 2.18 -16.25 47.20
CA GLU A 101 1.38 -17.40 46.77
C GLU A 101 2.28 -18.66 46.66
N PRO A 102 1.76 -19.85 47.03
CA PRO A 102 2.50 -21.11 47.00
C PRO A 102 2.76 -21.66 45.58
#